data_AF-A0A2M7HU93-F1
#
_entry.id   AF-A0A2M7HU93-F1
#
_cell.length_a   1.000
_cell.length_b   1.000
_cell.length_c   1.000
_cell.angle_alpha   90.00
_cell.angle_beta   90.00
_cell.angle_gamma   90.00
#
_symmetry.space_group_name_H-M   'P 1'
#
loop_
_entity.id
_entity.type
_entity.pdbx_description
1 polymer ?
#
loop_
_entity_poly.entity_id
_entity_poly.type
_entity_poly.pdbx_seq_one_letter_code
_entity_poly.pdbx_strand_id
1 'polypeptide(L)'
;MSANKRHSRIAHCHLQGKKLDPYQLLTAKSERLSWNRLSDVEIYADKQAVIEWFAILRDYSELTVKAIVVDGILDSQFHKITFILTLVQTGDFESMTSKEAYQLLYEFVCQTPMGIRDWIDELDFKMSRDVLALLSRNR
;
A
#
# COMPACT_ATOMS: atom_id res chain seq x y z
N MET A 1 -42.99 0.44 31.83
CA MET A 1 -42.51 -0.51 30.79
C MET A 1 -41.42 0.18 29.99
N SER A 2 -40.14 0.02 30.38
CA SER A 2 -39.01 0.66 29.70
C SER A 2 -38.39 -0.31 28.69
N ALA A 3 -38.40 0.07 27.41
CA ALA A 3 -37.80 -0.72 26.34
C ALA A 3 -36.27 -0.69 26.44
N ASN A 4 -35.70 -1.87 26.68
CA ASN A 4 -34.27 -2.14 26.79
C ASN A 4 -33.60 -1.97 25.40
N LYS A 5 -32.87 -0.88 25.19
CA LYS A 5 -32.09 -0.64 23.97
C LYS A 5 -30.92 -1.63 23.93
N ARG A 6 -31.07 -2.70 23.15
CA ARG A 6 -29.98 -3.64 22.84
C ARG A 6 -28.88 -2.87 22.10
N HIS A 7 -27.76 -2.62 22.79
CA HIS A 7 -26.52 -2.20 22.15
C HIS A 7 -26.08 -3.32 21.19
N SER A 8 -26.19 -3.09 19.87
CA SER A 8 -25.55 -3.95 18.89
C SER A 8 -24.03 -3.77 19.04
N ARG A 9 -23.35 -4.82 19.50
CA ARG A 9 -21.89 -4.86 19.48
C ARG A 9 -21.45 -4.78 18.02
N ILE A 10 -20.60 -3.80 17.70
CA ILE A 10 -20.01 -3.64 16.38
C ILE A 10 -19.19 -4.91 16.11
N ALA A 11 -19.62 -5.69 15.12
CA ALA A 11 -18.88 -6.86 14.67
C ALA A 11 -17.59 -6.38 14.01
N HIS A 12 -16.45 -6.62 14.67
CA HIS A 12 -15.15 -6.52 14.00
C HIS A 12 -15.13 -7.55 12.88
N CYS A 13 -14.86 -7.09 11.66
CA CYS A 13 -14.86 -7.90 10.45
C CYS A 13 -14.01 -9.16 10.67
N HIS A 14 -14.66 -10.32 10.72
CA HIS A 14 -14.01 -11.62 10.72
C HIS A 14 -13.37 -11.83 9.34
N LEU A 15 -12.07 -11.54 9.24
CA LEU A 15 -11.26 -11.74 8.03
C LEU A 15 -10.68 -13.16 7.94
N GLN A 16 -11.04 -14.08 8.84
CA GLN A 16 -10.58 -15.46 8.75
C GLN A 16 -11.25 -16.17 7.57
N GLY A 17 -10.43 -16.54 6.57
CA GLY A 17 -10.81 -17.43 5.47
C GLY A 17 -11.48 -16.78 4.26
N LYS A 18 -11.54 -15.45 4.17
CA LYS A 18 -12.03 -14.75 2.97
C LYS A 18 -10.85 -14.26 2.13
N LYS A 19 -10.94 -14.47 0.81
CA LYS A 19 -10.01 -13.91 -0.18
C LYS A 19 -9.99 -12.40 0.00
N LEU A 20 -8.79 -11.82 0.10
CA LEU A 20 -8.63 -10.40 0.38
C LEU A 20 -9.12 -9.63 -0.85
N ASP A 21 -10.16 -8.82 -0.67
CA ASP A 21 -10.65 -7.91 -1.71
C ASP A 21 -10.25 -6.48 -1.29
N PRO A 22 -9.17 -5.92 -1.87
CA PRO A 22 -8.71 -4.57 -1.56
C PRO A 22 -9.77 -3.51 -1.76
N TYR A 23 -10.68 -3.69 -2.74
CA TYR A 23 -11.76 -2.74 -3.00
C TYR A 23 -12.77 -2.74 -1.86
N GLN A 24 -13.21 -3.91 -1.40
CA GLN A 24 -14.11 -3.98 -0.24
C GLN A 24 -13.49 -3.41 1.03
N LEU A 25 -12.17 -3.58 1.22
CA LEU A 25 -11.46 -3.07 2.39
C LEU A 25 -11.38 -1.54 2.38
N LEU A 26 -11.07 -0.96 1.21
CA LEU A 26 -11.06 0.49 1.00
C LEU A 26 -12.47 1.10 1.12
N THR A 27 -13.49 0.46 0.55
CA THR A 27 -14.90 0.88 0.66
C THR A 27 -15.38 0.85 2.10
N ALA A 28 -15.13 -0.25 2.83
CA ALA A 28 -15.54 -0.35 4.24
C ALA A 28 -14.81 0.66 5.14
N LYS A 29 -13.56 1.01 4.81
CA LYS A 29 -12.79 2.05 5.52
C LYS A 29 -13.31 3.46 5.21
N SER A 30 -13.62 3.76 3.95
CA SER A 30 -14.14 5.07 3.55
C SER A 30 -15.54 5.33 4.11
N GLU A 31 -16.40 4.33 4.11
CA GLU A 31 -17.75 4.39 4.72
C GLU A 31 -17.69 4.60 6.23
N ARG A 32 -16.70 4.01 6.92
CA ARG A 32 -16.50 4.24 8.36
C ARG A 32 -15.94 5.63 8.66
N LEU A 33 -15.12 6.18 7.77
CA LEU A 33 -14.55 7.53 7.92
C LEU A 33 -15.59 8.62 7.65
N SER A 34 -16.53 8.39 6.72
CA SER A 34 -17.59 9.36 6.38
C SER A 34 -18.58 9.61 7.53
N TRP A 35 -18.69 8.66 8.48
CA TRP A 35 -19.57 8.79 9.65
C TRP A 35 -19.03 9.76 10.73
N ASN A 36 -17.75 10.12 10.67
CA ASN A 36 -17.13 11.03 11.65
C ASN A 36 -17.35 12.52 11.34
N ARG A 37 -18.15 12.90 10.33
CA ARG A 37 -18.47 14.30 9.98
C ARG A 37 -17.24 15.23 9.94
N LEU A 38 -16.08 14.70 9.58
CA LEU A 38 -14.97 15.50 9.10
C LEU A 38 -15.26 15.77 7.62
N SER A 39 -16.03 16.85 7.43
CA SER A 39 -16.13 17.70 6.24
C SER A 39 -15.28 17.29 5.04
N ASP A 40 -15.98 17.12 3.91
CA ASP A 40 -15.47 17.38 2.55
C ASP A 40 -14.11 16.74 2.23
N VAL A 41 -14.10 15.41 2.10
CA VAL A 41 -13.05 14.70 1.36
C VAL A 41 -13.29 14.88 -0.15
N GLU A 42 -13.37 16.14 -0.58
CA GLU A 42 -13.06 16.57 -1.95
C GLU A 42 -11.54 16.76 -2.12
N ILE A 43 -10.73 16.24 -1.20
CA ILE A 43 -9.37 15.81 -1.52
C ILE A 43 -9.52 14.48 -2.27
N TYR A 44 -9.93 14.58 -3.53
CA TYR A 44 -9.80 13.47 -4.47
C TYR A 44 -8.32 13.13 -4.52
N ALA A 45 -7.88 12.10 -3.79
CA ALA A 45 -6.81 11.27 -4.31
C ALA A 45 -7.25 10.93 -5.73
N ASP A 46 -6.49 11.35 -6.73
CA ASP A 46 -6.79 11.11 -8.13
C ASP A 46 -7.00 9.60 -8.29
N LYS A 47 -8.27 9.19 -8.33
CA LYS A 47 -8.66 7.78 -8.29
C LYS A 47 -8.06 7.05 -9.47
N GLN A 48 -7.92 7.74 -10.60
CA GLN A 48 -7.29 7.21 -11.79
C GLN A 48 -5.79 6.99 -11.53
N ALA A 49 -5.09 7.98 -10.98
CA ALA A 49 -3.67 7.83 -10.63
C ALA A 49 -3.42 6.69 -9.65
N VAL A 50 -4.29 6.51 -8.65
CA VAL A 50 -4.19 5.39 -7.70
C VAL A 50 -4.42 4.04 -8.40
N ILE A 51 -5.41 3.94 -9.29
CA ILE A 51 -5.68 2.72 -10.06
C ILE A 51 -4.51 2.38 -10.97
N GLU A 52 -3.98 3.36 -11.70
CA GLU A 52 -2.84 3.18 -12.60
C GLU A 52 -1.59 2.75 -11.84
N TRP A 53 -1.33 3.38 -10.69
CA TRP A 53 -0.22 3.01 -9.82
C TRP A 53 -0.34 1.57 -9.31
N PHE A 54 -1.50 1.17 -8.79
CA PHE A 54 -1.72 -0.22 -8.35
C PHE A 54 -1.68 -1.22 -9.52
N ALA A 55 -2.03 -0.81 -10.74
CA ALA A 55 -2.03 -1.69 -11.91
C ALA A 55 -0.62 -2.20 -12.27
N ILE A 56 0.45 -1.50 -11.87
CA ILE A 56 1.85 -1.95 -12.02
C ILE A 56 2.07 -3.31 -11.34
N LEU A 57 1.35 -3.57 -10.25
CA LEU A 57 1.49 -4.80 -9.46
C LEU A 57 0.40 -5.84 -9.74
N ARG A 58 -0.39 -5.68 -10.82
CA ARG A 58 -1.56 -6.53 -11.11
C ARG A 58 -1.24 -8.02 -11.17
N ASP A 59 -0.09 -8.38 -11.71
CA ASP A 59 0.29 -9.76 -11.97
C ASP A 59 1.13 -10.37 -10.84
N TYR A 60 1.33 -9.64 -9.73
CA TYR A 60 2.08 -10.09 -8.56
C TYR A 60 1.17 -10.78 -7.55
N SER A 61 1.72 -11.68 -6.74
CA SER A 61 0.96 -12.33 -5.68
C SER A 61 0.49 -11.33 -4.62
N GLU A 62 -0.63 -11.63 -3.94
CA GLU A 62 -1.15 -10.80 -2.85
C GLU A 62 -0.11 -10.55 -1.76
N LEU A 63 0.78 -11.51 -1.50
CA LEU A 63 1.87 -11.39 -0.53
C LEU A 63 2.89 -10.34 -0.96
N THR A 64 3.29 -10.34 -2.23
CA THR A 64 4.24 -9.36 -2.77
C THR A 64 3.62 -7.97 -2.88
N VAL A 65 2.35 -7.88 -3.30
CA VAL A 65 1.62 -6.59 -3.29
C VAL A 65 1.55 -6.02 -1.88
N LYS A 66 1.23 -6.85 -0.88
CA LYS A 66 1.21 -6.42 0.52
C LYS A 66 2.60 -5.95 0.96
N ALA A 67 3.65 -6.71 0.68
CA ALA A 67 5.01 -6.33 1.03
C ALA A 67 5.41 -5.00 0.40
N ILE A 68 5.10 -4.77 -0.88
CA ILE A 68 5.44 -3.53 -1.57
C ILE A 68 4.64 -2.35 -1.04
N VAL A 69 3.31 -2.48 -0.99
CA VAL A 69 2.41 -1.35 -0.72
C VAL A 69 2.28 -1.08 0.77
N VAL A 70 2.04 -2.10 1.58
CA VAL A 70 1.84 -1.91 3.03
C VAL A 70 3.19 -1.75 3.69
N ASP A 71 4.04 -2.78 3.59
CA ASP A 71 5.29 -2.77 4.35
C ASP A 71 6.28 -1.75 3.73
N GLY A 72 6.43 -1.74 2.40
CA GLY A 72 7.40 -0.91 1.69
C GLY A 72 7.05 0.59 1.69
N ILE A 73 5.82 0.93 1.29
CA ILE A 73 5.36 2.32 1.15
C ILE A 73 4.78 2.86 2.45
N LEU A 74 3.72 2.26 2.99
CA LEU A 74 2.99 2.83 4.13
C LEU A 74 3.74 2.72 5.45
N ASP A 75 4.43 1.60 5.67
CA ASP A 75 5.29 1.38 6.85
C ASP A 75 6.77 1.76 6.57
N SER A 76 7.02 2.44 5.44
CA SER A 76 8.31 2.98 5.03
C SER A 76 9.47 1.97 4.99
N GLN A 77 9.28 0.67 4.78
CA GLN A 77 10.39 -0.30 4.86
C GLN A 77 11.43 -0.19 3.72
N PHE A 78 11.15 0.53 2.63
CA PHE A 78 12.06 0.66 1.50
C PHE A 78 13.39 1.41 1.79
N HIS A 79 13.53 2.11 2.92
CA HIS A 79 14.85 2.62 3.32
C HIS A 79 15.79 1.52 3.85
N LYS A 80 15.27 0.30 4.11
CA LYS A 80 16.06 -0.83 4.63
C LYS A 80 16.49 -1.75 3.50
N ILE A 81 17.78 -1.78 3.20
CA ILE A 81 18.33 -2.64 2.14
C ILE A 81 17.98 -4.12 2.37
N THR A 82 18.02 -4.61 3.61
CA THR A 82 17.68 -6.01 3.94
C THR A 82 16.25 -6.37 3.57
N PHE A 83 15.31 -5.44 3.73
CA PHE A 83 13.93 -5.63 3.29
C PHE A 83 13.85 -5.78 1.77
N ILE A 84 14.50 -4.89 1.02
CA ILE A 84 14.54 -4.95 -0.45
C ILE A 84 15.15 -6.26 -0.93
N LEU A 85 16.30 -6.65 -0.38
CA LEU A 85 16.99 -7.88 -0.76
C LEU A 85 16.14 -9.14 -0.49
N THR A 86 15.37 -9.13 0.59
CA THR A 86 14.43 -10.23 0.90
C THR A 86 13.25 -10.24 -0.06
N LEU A 87 12.70 -9.07 -0.38
CA LEU A 87 11.57 -8.92 -1.29
C LEU A 87 11.91 -9.41 -2.70
N VAL A 88 13.06 -9.04 -3.26
CA VAL A 88 13.46 -9.44 -4.62
C VAL A 88 13.86 -10.92 -4.73
N GLN A 89 13.95 -11.64 -3.62
CA GLN A 89 14.15 -13.09 -3.60
C GLN A 89 12.83 -13.87 -3.62
N THR A 90 11.69 -13.19 -3.59
CA THR A 90 10.38 -13.85 -3.66
C THR A 90 10.10 -14.38 -5.07
N GLY A 91 9.22 -15.39 -5.16
CA GLY A 91 8.90 -16.09 -6.41
C GLY A 91 8.43 -15.17 -7.54
N ASP A 92 7.79 -14.05 -7.22
CA ASP A 92 7.29 -13.09 -8.22
C ASP A 92 8.41 -12.33 -8.97
N PHE A 93 9.64 -12.33 -8.44
CA PHE A 93 10.80 -11.68 -9.07
C PHE A 93 11.77 -12.69 -9.71
N GLU A 94 11.49 -14.00 -9.67
CA GLU A 94 12.42 -15.04 -10.15
C GLU A 94 12.79 -14.90 -11.64
N SER A 95 11.87 -14.40 -12.45
CA SER A 95 12.10 -14.18 -13.88
C SER A 95 12.88 -12.90 -14.20
N MET A 96 13.09 -12.03 -13.20
CA MET A 96 13.73 -10.74 -13.34
C MET A 96 15.17 -10.78 -12.80
N THR A 97 16.07 -10.04 -13.44
CA THR A 97 17.37 -9.75 -12.82
C THR A 97 17.16 -8.84 -11.61
N SER A 98 18.04 -8.92 -10.60
CA SER A 98 17.95 -8.06 -9.42
C SER A 98 17.91 -6.57 -9.79
N LYS A 99 18.63 -6.17 -10.84
CA LYS A 99 18.61 -4.79 -11.35
C LYS A 99 17.22 -4.38 -11.86
N GLU A 100 16.55 -5.24 -12.64
CA GLU A 100 15.20 -4.99 -13.13
C GLU A 100 14.21 -4.90 -11.99
N ALA A 101 14.34 -5.77 -10.98
CA ALA A 101 13.50 -5.72 -9.78
C ALA A 101 13.70 -4.41 -9.00
N TYR A 102 14.95 -3.98 -8.78
CA TYR A 102 15.22 -2.68 -8.12
C TYR A 102 14.70 -1.50 -8.92
N GLN A 103 14.82 -1.54 -10.25
CA GLN A 103 14.30 -0.50 -11.13
C GLN A 103 12.77 -0.41 -11.07
N LEU A 104 12.07 -1.55 -11.08
CA LEU A 104 10.62 -1.60 -10.95
C LEU A 104 10.16 -1.01 -9.61
N LEU A 105 10.80 -1.43 -8.50
CA LEU A 105 10.49 -0.90 -7.18
C LEU A 105 10.78 0.61 -7.09
N TYR A 106 11.88 1.08 -7.68
CA TYR A 106 12.21 2.49 -7.75
C TYR A 106 11.14 3.30 -8.51
N GLU A 107 10.74 2.82 -9.69
CA GLU A 107 9.70 3.46 -10.50
C GLU A 107 8.36 3.48 -9.77
N PHE A 108 7.98 2.37 -9.13
CA PHE A 108 6.77 2.27 -8.33
C PHE A 108 6.75 3.29 -7.19
N VAL A 109 7.85 3.42 -6.44
CA VAL A 109 7.98 4.44 -5.38
C VAL A 109 7.88 5.85 -5.95
N CYS A 110 8.54 6.13 -7.08
CA CYS A 110 8.51 7.45 -7.71
C CYS A 110 7.11 7.85 -8.21
N GLN A 111 6.31 6.86 -8.62
CA GLN A 111 4.94 7.06 -9.12
C GLN A 111 3.89 7.08 -8.00
N THR A 112 4.29 7.04 -6.72
CA THR A 112 3.36 7.10 -5.59
C THR A 112 2.47 8.35 -5.69
N PRO A 113 1.13 8.19 -5.83
CA PRO A 113 0.21 9.31 -5.95
C PRO A 113 0.26 10.24 -4.74
N MET A 114 0.02 11.53 -4.97
CA MET A 114 0.10 12.56 -3.92
C MET A 114 -0.76 12.23 -2.70
N GLY A 115 -2.00 11.78 -2.91
CA GLY A 115 -2.90 11.42 -1.80
C GLY A 115 -2.43 10.23 -0.96
N ILE A 116 -1.55 9.36 -1.48
CA ILE A 116 -0.88 8.31 -0.69
C ILE A 116 0.39 8.86 -0.03
N ARG A 117 1.14 9.69 -0.77
CA ARG A 117 2.36 10.34 -0.26
C ARG A 117 2.10 11.21 0.96
N ASP A 118 0.93 11.85 1.03
CA ASP A 118 0.49 12.67 2.18
C ASP A 118 0.32 11.85 3.48
N TRP A 119 0.30 10.51 3.40
CA TRP A 119 0.22 9.62 4.56
C TRP A 119 1.58 9.15 5.07
N ILE A 120 2.66 9.51 4.38
CA ILE A 120 4.02 9.01 4.63
C ILE A 120 4.90 10.18 5.05
N ASP A 121 5.84 9.92 5.95
CA ASP A 121 6.86 10.91 6.30
C ASP A 121 7.75 11.26 5.09
N GLU A 122 7.96 12.55 4.83
CA GLU A 122 8.69 13.01 3.64
C GLU A 122 10.16 12.58 3.66
N LEU A 123 10.79 12.54 4.84
CA LEU A 123 12.17 12.11 5.00
C LEU A 123 12.29 10.61 4.70
N ASP A 124 11.38 9.80 5.25
CA ASP A 124 11.35 8.35 5.00
C ASP A 124 11.07 8.01 3.54
N PHE A 125 10.14 8.73 2.91
CA PHE A 125 9.84 8.58 1.49
C PHE A 125 11.06 8.93 0.62
N LYS A 126 11.75 10.03 0.94
CA LYS A 126 12.97 10.43 0.25
C LYS A 126 14.08 9.38 0.41
N MET A 127 14.30 8.86 1.63
CA MET A 127 15.29 7.81 1.88
C MET A 127 14.97 6.53 1.09
N SER A 128 13.71 6.11 1.08
CA SER A 128 13.24 4.95 0.31
C SER A 128 13.57 5.09 -1.18
N ARG A 129 13.27 6.26 -1.76
CA ARG A 129 13.58 6.57 -3.15
C ARG A 129 15.09 6.58 -3.42
N ASP A 130 15.87 7.20 -2.55
CA ASP A 130 17.32 7.36 -2.74
C ASP A 130 18.04 6.00 -2.63
N VAL A 131 17.63 5.13 -1.70
CA VAL A 131 18.16 3.76 -1.58
C VAL A 131 17.86 2.94 -2.83
N LEU A 132 16.61 2.95 -3.31
CA LEU A 132 16.23 2.23 -4.52
C LEU A 132 16.91 2.78 -5.77
N ALA A 133 17.12 4.10 -5.86
CA ALA A 133 17.89 4.72 -6.94
C ALA A 133 19.36 4.26 -6.94
N LEU A 134 19.97 4.10 -5.77
CA LEU A 134 21.33 3.59 -5.65
C LEU A 134 21.41 2.13 -6.09
N LEU A 135 20.44 1.30 -5.69
CA LEU A 135 20.38 -0.11 -6.05
C LEU A 135 20.10 -0.32 -7.55
N SER A 136 19.23 0.49 -8.15
CA SER A 136 18.92 0.38 -9.58
C SER A 136 20.06 0.84 -10.50
N ARG A 137 20.94 1.73 -9.99
CA ARG A 137 22.09 2.27 -10.71
C ARG A 137 23.38 1.49 -10.51
N ASN A 138 23.60 0.88 -9.35
CA ASN A 138 24.85 0.19 -9.04
C ASN A 138 24.90 -1.25 -9.59
N ARG A 139 26.09 -1.66 -10.03
CA ARG A 139 26.47 -2.97 -10.57
C ARG A 139 27.38 -3.69 -9.57
#